data_AF-K9QF81-F1
#
_entry.id   AF-K9QF81-F1
#
_cell.length_a   1.000
_cell.length_b   1.000
_cell.length_c   1.000
_cell.angle_alpha   90.00
_cell.angle_beta   90.00
_cell.angle_gamma   90.00
#
_symmetry.space_group_name_H-M   'P 1'
#
loop_
_entity.id
_entity.type
_entity.pdbx_description
1 polymer ?
#
loop_
_entity_poly.entity_id
_entity_poly.type
_entity_poly.pdbx_seq_one_letter_code
_entity_poly.pdbx_strand_id
1 'polypeptide(L)'
;MSSSVAERLGIRDEIGVKVELRQNWTEDELQKVFRAAYQQIFGRQGLYASQKFTSAEALLRNGKISVRQFVETLAKSEFYKECFFYQNSQVRFIELNYKHLLGRAPYDQSEIAFHVDLYAARGYDADIQSYIYSPEYNNAFGNFIVPYHHGFQSIPGMKTVGFNRILELYRGCGNSDNAQMGRKNSRLRTKISLNLANGILPPTSAGTGFVSEAPTLISSAAKGDGRMFVVEAIAGKIGSQAAVRRSRQTYTVPYERLSAIYQEIHKRGGKIVSISQV
;
A
#
# COMPACT_ATOMS: atom_id res chain seq x y z
N MET A 1 28.24 -4.49 3.04
CA MET A 1 27.40 -5.40 2.24
C MET A 1 26.43 -4.56 1.43
N SER A 2 26.47 -4.64 0.10
CA SER A 2 25.55 -3.87 -0.74
C SER A 2 24.15 -4.49 -0.64
N SER A 3 23.23 -3.84 0.08
CA SER A 3 21.84 -4.26 0.10
C SER A 3 21.21 -4.04 -1.27
N SER A 4 20.51 -5.05 -1.79
CA SER A 4 19.82 -4.93 -3.07
C SER A 4 18.72 -3.86 -2.99
N VAL A 5 18.32 -3.28 -4.13
CA VAL A 5 17.24 -2.27 -4.16
C VAL A 5 15.94 -2.84 -3.58
N ALA A 6 15.65 -4.12 -3.84
CA ALA A 6 14.50 -4.82 -3.28
C ALA A 6 14.54 -4.95 -1.75
N GLU A 7 15.73 -5.12 -1.15
CA GLU A 7 15.90 -5.14 0.30
C GLU A 7 15.65 -3.76 0.91
N ARG A 8 16.14 -2.69 0.28
CA ARG A 8 15.93 -1.31 0.76
C ARG A 8 14.46 -0.91 0.73
N LEU A 9 13.71 -1.43 -0.25
CA LEU A 9 12.27 -1.22 -0.39
C LEU A 9 11.43 -2.19 0.47
N GLY A 10 12.04 -3.18 1.12
CA GLY A 10 11.35 -4.14 1.98
C GLY A 10 10.46 -5.14 1.23
N ILE A 11 10.75 -5.40 -0.05
CA ILE A 11 9.95 -6.26 -0.95
C ILE A 11 10.67 -7.55 -1.36
N ARG A 12 11.93 -7.76 -0.93
CA ARG A 12 12.74 -8.93 -1.34
C ARG A 12 11.99 -10.25 -1.17
N ASP A 13 11.35 -10.45 -0.02
CA ASP A 13 10.75 -11.73 0.34
C ASP A 13 9.35 -11.92 -0.31
N GLU A 14 8.81 -10.90 -0.98
CA GLU A 14 7.51 -10.96 -1.66
C GLU A 14 7.64 -11.15 -3.18
N ILE A 15 8.78 -10.77 -3.76
CA ILE A 15 8.98 -10.83 -5.21
C ILE A 15 9.09 -12.28 -5.65
N GLY A 16 8.17 -12.71 -6.51
CA GLY A 16 8.21 -14.04 -7.14
C GLY A 16 7.74 -15.19 -6.25
N VAL A 17 7.24 -14.91 -5.05
CA VAL A 17 6.64 -15.94 -4.19
C VAL A 17 5.24 -16.24 -4.67
N LYS A 18 5.11 -17.38 -5.36
CA LYS A 18 3.85 -17.91 -5.85
C LYS A 18 3.50 -19.17 -5.07
N VAL A 19 2.36 -19.15 -4.40
CA VAL A 19 1.81 -20.32 -3.70
C VAL A 19 0.66 -20.87 -4.52
N GLU A 20 0.85 -22.05 -5.10
CA GLU A 20 -0.13 -22.71 -5.95
C GLU A 20 -0.51 -24.08 -5.38
N LEU A 21 -1.79 -24.43 -5.49
CA LEU A 21 -2.31 -25.74 -5.08
C LEU A 21 -2.41 -26.64 -6.32
N ARG A 22 -1.47 -27.58 -6.47
CA ARG A 22 -1.44 -28.56 -7.57
C ARG A 22 -2.24 -29.81 -7.23
N GLN A 23 -2.71 -30.53 -8.25
CA GLN A 23 -3.39 -31.82 -8.05
C GLN A 23 -2.50 -32.80 -7.26
N ASN A 24 -3.13 -33.62 -6.40
CA ASN A 24 -2.47 -34.51 -5.42
C ASN A 24 -1.67 -33.77 -4.34
N TRP A 25 -2.27 -32.71 -3.78
CA TRP A 25 -1.66 -31.91 -2.73
C TRP A 25 -1.47 -32.68 -1.42
N THR A 26 -0.41 -32.35 -0.69
CA THR A 26 -0.20 -32.83 0.68
C THR A 26 -0.87 -31.91 1.69
N GLU A 27 -1.10 -32.40 2.92
CA GLU A 27 -1.65 -31.57 4.00
C GLU A 27 -0.73 -30.37 4.31
N ASP A 28 0.59 -30.54 4.22
CA ASP A 28 1.55 -29.46 4.41
C ASP A 28 1.43 -28.36 3.34
N GLU A 29 1.13 -28.72 2.09
CA GLU A 29 0.86 -27.76 1.02
C GLU A 29 -0.44 -27.00 1.25
N LEU A 30 -1.49 -27.68 1.72
CA LEU A 30 -2.74 -27.02 2.11
C LEU A 30 -2.52 -26.02 3.24
N GLN A 31 -1.76 -26.39 4.27
CA GLN A 31 -1.45 -25.48 5.38
C GLN A 31 -0.66 -24.24 4.91
N LYS A 32 0.25 -24.41 3.95
CA LYS A 32 0.95 -23.28 3.31
C LYS A 32 -0.01 -22.38 2.55
N VAL A 33 -0.95 -22.95 1.80
CA VAL A 33 -1.99 -22.20 1.06
C VAL A 33 -2.89 -21.43 2.02
N PHE A 34 -3.36 -22.04 3.11
CA PHE A 34 -4.18 -21.35 4.11
C PHE A 34 -3.43 -20.18 4.74
N ARG A 35 -2.19 -20.41 5.19
CA ARG A 35 -1.36 -19.36 5.77
C ARG A 35 -1.11 -18.21 4.80
N ALA A 36 -0.78 -18.52 3.54
CA ALA A 36 -0.55 -17.52 2.51
C ALA A 36 -1.83 -16.72 2.22
N ALA A 37 -2.98 -17.38 2.08
CA ALA A 37 -4.26 -16.73 1.83
C ALA A 37 -4.67 -15.81 2.99
N TYR A 38 -4.51 -16.26 4.24
CA TYR A 38 -4.80 -15.42 5.41
C TYR A 38 -3.86 -14.22 5.52
N GLN A 39 -2.57 -14.40 5.22
CA GLN A 39 -1.62 -13.29 5.24
C GLN A 39 -1.92 -12.27 4.15
N GLN A 40 -2.23 -12.72 2.94
CA GLN A 40 -2.53 -11.85 1.81
C GLN A 40 -3.84 -11.08 2.00
N ILE A 41 -4.93 -11.81 2.25
CA ILE A 41 -6.29 -11.24 2.27
C ILE A 41 -6.48 -10.39 3.52
N PHE A 42 -5.96 -10.81 4.68
CA PHE A 42 -6.07 -10.05 5.92
C PHE A 42 -4.90 -9.09 6.16
N GLY A 43 -4.08 -8.78 5.15
CA GLY A 43 -3.02 -7.76 5.28
C GLY A 43 -2.06 -8.01 6.44
N ARG A 44 -1.67 -9.28 6.65
CA ARG A 44 -0.83 -9.79 7.75
C ARG A 44 -1.42 -9.68 9.17
N GLN A 45 -2.70 -9.35 9.31
CA GLN A 45 -3.43 -9.41 10.58
C GLN A 45 -3.93 -10.85 10.90
N GLY A 46 -3.95 -11.73 9.90
CA GLY A 46 -4.67 -13.02 9.90
C GLY A 46 -4.14 -14.15 10.79
N LEU A 47 -3.25 -13.89 11.76
CA LEU A 47 -2.73 -14.94 12.65
C LEU A 47 -3.85 -15.63 13.48
N TYR A 48 -4.93 -14.92 13.77
CA TYR A 48 -6.10 -15.44 14.50
C TYR A 48 -7.23 -15.93 13.58
N ALA A 49 -7.04 -15.89 12.25
CA ALA A 49 -8.11 -16.17 11.29
C ALA A 49 -8.38 -17.67 11.10
N SER A 50 -7.36 -18.53 11.27
CA SER A 50 -7.47 -19.98 11.00
C SER A 50 -8.65 -20.65 11.73
N GLN A 51 -8.85 -20.32 13.01
CA GLN A 51 -9.93 -20.92 13.80
C GLN A 51 -11.34 -20.53 13.34
N LYS A 52 -11.49 -19.38 12.65
CA LYS A 52 -12.80 -18.89 12.19
C LYS A 52 -13.26 -19.51 10.87
N PHE A 53 -12.34 -20.10 10.11
CA PHE A 53 -12.60 -20.51 8.71
C PHE A 53 -12.49 -22.03 8.49
N THR A 54 -12.56 -22.84 9.56
CA THR A 54 -12.48 -24.31 9.52
C THR A 54 -13.43 -24.95 8.50
N SER A 55 -14.64 -24.39 8.32
CA SER A 55 -15.60 -24.89 7.32
C SER A 55 -15.11 -24.66 5.89
N ALA A 56 -14.60 -23.47 5.58
CA ALA A 56 -14.04 -23.14 4.27
C ALA A 56 -12.75 -23.93 3.99
N GLU A 57 -11.91 -24.13 5.01
CA GLU A 57 -10.72 -25.00 4.92
C GLU A 57 -11.11 -26.45 4.59
N ALA A 58 -12.14 -26.99 5.25
CA ALA A 58 -12.63 -28.35 4.97
C ALA A 58 -13.19 -28.49 3.54
N LEU A 59 -13.86 -27.45 3.02
CA LEU A 59 -14.33 -27.45 1.63
C LEU A 59 -13.16 -27.47 0.63
N LEU A 60 -12.10 -26.70 0.89
CA LEU A 60 -10.90 -26.68 0.04
C LEU A 60 -10.13 -28.02 0.15
N ARG A 61 -9.96 -28.55 1.36
CA ARG A 61 -9.30 -29.84 1.61
C ARG A 61 -9.99 -30.98 0.85
N ASN A 62 -11.32 -30.96 0.79
CA ASN A 62 -12.13 -31.93 0.05
C ASN A 62 -12.20 -31.65 -1.47
N GLY A 63 -11.57 -30.57 -1.96
CA GLY A 63 -11.61 -30.19 -3.37
C GLY A 63 -12.99 -29.73 -3.88
N LYS A 64 -13.93 -29.40 -2.99
CA LYS A 64 -15.27 -28.92 -3.37
C LYS A 64 -15.26 -27.48 -3.87
N ILE A 65 -14.30 -26.69 -3.42
CA ILE A 65 -14.07 -25.31 -3.85
C ILE A 65 -12.65 -25.17 -4.39
N SER A 66 -12.46 -24.20 -5.28
CA SER A 66 -11.13 -23.78 -5.76
C SER A 66 -10.47 -22.79 -4.80
N VAL A 67 -9.16 -22.54 -4.94
CA VAL A 67 -8.44 -21.52 -4.16
C VAL A 67 -9.07 -20.14 -4.38
N ARG A 68 -9.51 -19.84 -5.60
CA ARG A 68 -10.25 -18.61 -5.93
C ARG A 68 -11.56 -18.46 -5.15
N GLN A 69 -12.37 -19.52 -5.08
CA GLN A 69 -13.60 -19.52 -4.30
C GLN A 69 -13.30 -19.43 -2.80
N PHE A 70 -12.22 -20.06 -2.34
CA PHE A 70 -11.75 -19.88 -0.96
C PHE A 70 -11.41 -18.41 -0.67
N VAL A 71 -10.67 -17.74 -1.55
CA VAL A 71 -10.39 -16.29 -1.46
C VAL A 71 -11.69 -15.48 -1.43
N GLU A 72 -12.68 -15.81 -2.27
CA GLU A 72 -14.01 -15.17 -2.25
C GLU A 72 -14.71 -15.33 -0.91
N THR A 73 -14.73 -16.53 -0.33
CA THR A 73 -15.34 -16.78 0.98
C THR A 73 -14.67 -15.95 2.09
N LEU A 74 -13.34 -15.78 2.03
CA LEU A 74 -12.60 -14.97 2.99
C LEU A 74 -12.91 -13.47 2.81
N ALA A 75 -12.95 -12.97 1.58
CA ALA A 75 -13.25 -11.57 1.30
C ALA A 75 -14.71 -11.18 1.60
N LYS A 76 -15.64 -12.15 1.52
CA LYS A 76 -17.06 -11.95 1.90
C LYS A 76 -17.34 -12.09 3.39
N SER A 77 -16.38 -12.62 4.15
CA SER A 77 -16.54 -12.86 5.57
C SER A 77 -16.78 -11.59 6.39
N GLU A 78 -17.50 -11.74 7.50
CA GLU A 78 -17.71 -10.64 8.45
C GLU A 78 -16.38 -10.13 9.02
N PHE A 79 -15.41 -11.02 9.23
CA PHE A 79 -14.09 -10.65 9.71
C PHE A 79 -13.34 -9.71 8.74
N TYR A 80 -13.46 -9.93 7.43
CA TYR A 80 -12.89 -9.02 6.44
C TYR A 80 -13.60 -7.65 6.48
N LYS A 81 -14.93 -7.64 6.63
CA LYS A 81 -15.72 -6.41 6.73
C LYS A 81 -15.36 -5.59 7.98
N GLU A 82 -15.21 -6.24 9.13
CA GLU A 82 -14.77 -5.61 10.37
C GLU A 82 -13.39 -4.96 10.26
N CYS A 83 -12.47 -5.65 9.58
CA CYS A 83 -11.10 -5.18 9.41
C CYS A 83 -11.00 -4.02 8.42
N PHE A 84 -11.65 -4.14 7.27
CA PHE A 84 -11.36 -3.26 6.12
C PHE A 84 -12.54 -2.44 5.62
N PHE A 85 -13.78 -2.84 5.89
CA PHE A 85 -14.96 -2.18 5.36
C PHE A 85 -15.54 -1.18 6.38
N TYR A 86 -16.02 -1.63 7.54
CA TYR A 86 -16.74 -0.77 8.49
C TYR A 86 -15.92 0.39 9.04
N GLN A 87 -14.61 0.20 9.18
CA GLN A 87 -13.75 1.17 9.82
C GLN A 87 -13.13 2.18 8.85
N ASN A 88 -13.20 1.94 7.53
CA ASN A 88 -12.46 2.71 6.53
C ASN A 88 -13.38 3.49 5.61
N SER A 89 -12.84 4.55 5.00
CA SER A 89 -13.52 5.21 3.88
C SER A 89 -13.62 4.27 2.66
N GLN A 90 -14.65 4.45 1.83
CA GLN A 90 -14.85 3.63 0.62
C GLN A 90 -13.61 3.60 -0.30
N VAL A 91 -12.93 4.73 -0.46
CA VAL A 91 -11.70 4.81 -1.26
C VAL A 91 -10.58 3.97 -0.65
N ARG A 92 -10.43 3.99 0.69
CA ARG A 92 -9.43 3.16 1.38
C ARG A 92 -9.77 1.68 1.26
N PHE A 93 -11.05 1.33 1.35
CA PHE A 93 -11.51 -0.05 1.16
C PHE A 93 -11.17 -0.55 -0.25
N ILE A 94 -11.46 0.23 -1.29
CA ILE A 94 -11.13 -0.11 -2.69
C ILE A 94 -9.63 -0.26 -2.88
N GLU A 95 -8.80 0.66 -2.36
CA GLU A 95 -7.34 0.54 -2.40
C GLU A 95 -6.84 -0.77 -1.78
N LEU A 96 -7.43 -1.16 -0.65
CA LEU A 96 -7.10 -2.40 0.04
C LEU A 96 -7.57 -3.62 -0.76
N ASN A 97 -8.75 -3.59 -1.38
CA ASN A 97 -9.22 -4.69 -2.24
C ASN A 97 -8.30 -4.91 -3.44
N TYR A 98 -7.87 -3.83 -4.11
CA TYR A 98 -6.85 -3.92 -5.17
C TYR A 98 -5.56 -4.57 -4.65
N LYS A 99 -5.11 -4.19 -3.45
CA LYS A 99 -3.91 -4.77 -2.83
C LYS A 99 -4.09 -6.26 -2.48
N HIS A 100 -5.20 -6.62 -1.83
CA HIS A 100 -5.45 -7.95 -1.27
C HIS A 100 -5.83 -8.96 -2.34
N LEU A 101 -6.76 -8.59 -3.24
CA LEU A 101 -7.35 -9.48 -4.22
C LEU A 101 -6.60 -9.46 -5.55
N LEU A 102 -6.14 -8.28 -5.98
CA LEU A 102 -5.43 -8.12 -7.26
C LEU A 102 -3.92 -7.97 -7.09
N GLY A 103 -3.39 -7.79 -5.88
CA GLY A 103 -1.93 -7.72 -5.68
C GLY A 103 -1.25 -6.48 -6.25
N ARG A 104 -2.02 -5.42 -6.58
CA ARG A 104 -1.52 -4.14 -7.12
C ARG A 104 -2.24 -2.95 -6.50
N ALA A 105 -1.83 -1.74 -6.87
CA ALA A 105 -2.53 -0.51 -6.50
C ALA A 105 -3.45 -0.04 -7.66
N PRO A 106 -4.51 0.73 -7.36
CA PRO A 106 -5.32 1.36 -8.39
C PRO A 106 -4.52 2.39 -9.21
N TYR A 107 -4.75 2.38 -10.51
CA TYR A 107 -4.07 3.19 -11.52
C TYR A 107 -4.79 4.48 -11.86
N ASP A 108 -6.11 4.51 -11.77
CA ASP A 108 -6.89 5.67 -12.20
C ASP A 108 -8.09 5.91 -11.29
N GLN A 109 -8.60 7.13 -11.34
CA GLN A 109 -9.84 7.47 -10.63
C GLN A 109 -11.05 6.72 -11.21
N SER A 110 -11.00 6.31 -12.48
CA SER A 110 -12.05 5.52 -13.12
C SER A 110 -12.23 4.15 -12.48
N GLU A 111 -11.13 3.50 -12.06
CA GLU A 111 -11.17 2.23 -11.33
C GLU A 111 -11.89 2.40 -9.99
N ILE A 112 -11.57 3.46 -9.25
CA ILE A 112 -12.24 3.76 -7.98
C ILE A 112 -13.71 4.08 -8.20
N ALA A 113 -14.03 4.92 -9.19
CA ALA A 113 -15.41 5.29 -9.50
C ALA A 113 -16.25 4.05 -9.87
N PHE A 114 -15.72 3.15 -10.70
CA PHE A 114 -16.39 1.91 -11.07
C PHE A 114 -16.82 1.08 -9.86
N HIS A 115 -15.93 0.88 -8.89
CA HIS A 115 -16.25 0.09 -7.69
C HIS A 115 -17.18 0.82 -6.72
N VAL A 116 -17.10 2.15 -6.63
CA VAL A 116 -18.07 2.95 -5.85
C VAL A 116 -19.47 2.82 -6.44
N ASP A 117 -19.61 2.96 -7.75
CA ASP A 117 -20.90 2.87 -8.45
C ASP A 117 -21.46 1.45 -8.38
N LEU A 118 -20.62 0.44 -8.55
CA LEU A 118 -21.03 -0.96 -8.46
C LEU A 118 -21.53 -1.31 -7.05
N TYR A 119 -20.81 -0.86 -6.02
CA TYR A 119 -21.25 -1.03 -4.64
C TYR A 119 -22.60 -0.34 -4.38
N ALA A 120 -22.78 0.88 -4.88
CA ALA A 120 -24.05 1.61 -4.73
C ALA A 120 -25.21 0.91 -5.46
N ALA A 121 -24.96 0.30 -6.61
CA ALA A 121 -25.98 -0.35 -7.42
C ALA A 121 -26.32 -1.78 -6.99
N ARG A 122 -25.33 -2.58 -6.57
CA ARG A 122 -25.46 -4.04 -6.36
C ARG A 122 -24.98 -4.54 -5.00
N GLY A 123 -24.45 -3.66 -4.16
CA GLY A 123 -24.00 -3.97 -2.81
C GLY A 123 -22.61 -4.61 -2.74
N TYR A 124 -22.25 -5.01 -1.52
CA TYR A 124 -20.91 -5.47 -1.16
C TYR A 124 -20.46 -6.74 -1.91
N ASP A 125 -21.31 -7.75 -1.95
CA ASP A 125 -20.95 -9.07 -2.52
C ASP A 125 -20.64 -8.97 -4.01
N ALA A 126 -21.40 -8.14 -4.73
CA ALA A 126 -21.18 -7.88 -6.15
C ALA A 126 -19.89 -7.11 -6.40
N ASP A 127 -19.54 -6.15 -5.53
CA ASP A 127 -18.27 -5.44 -5.61
C ASP A 127 -17.08 -6.40 -5.44
N ILE A 128 -17.08 -7.23 -4.39
CA ILE A 128 -16.03 -8.25 -4.18
C ILE A 128 -15.91 -9.21 -5.37
N GLN A 129 -17.05 -9.67 -5.90
CA GLN A 129 -17.07 -10.56 -7.06
C GLN A 129 -16.47 -9.90 -8.30
N SER A 130 -16.62 -8.59 -8.49
CA SER A 130 -16.05 -7.90 -9.65
C SER A 130 -14.52 -7.97 -9.70
N TYR A 131 -13.84 -7.96 -8.55
CA TYR A 131 -12.38 -8.16 -8.50
C TYR A 131 -12.01 -9.60 -8.85
N ILE A 132 -12.65 -10.58 -8.20
CA ILE A 132 -12.30 -12.00 -8.29
C ILE A 132 -12.71 -12.60 -9.64
N TYR A 133 -13.80 -12.10 -10.23
CA TYR A 133 -14.32 -12.50 -11.55
C TYR A 133 -13.88 -11.61 -12.70
N SER A 134 -12.89 -10.75 -12.46
CA SER A 134 -12.24 -9.99 -13.52
C SER A 134 -11.35 -10.88 -14.41
N PRO A 135 -11.17 -10.52 -15.69
CA PRO A 135 -10.17 -11.16 -16.55
C PRO A 135 -8.75 -10.95 -16.02
N GLU A 136 -8.50 -9.85 -15.32
CA GLU A 136 -7.22 -9.56 -14.69
C GLU A 136 -6.84 -10.61 -13.63
N TYR A 137 -7.75 -10.91 -12.72
CA TYR A 137 -7.54 -11.94 -11.71
C TYR A 137 -7.29 -13.31 -12.36
N ASN A 138 -8.06 -13.66 -13.39
CA ASN A 138 -7.91 -14.92 -14.10
C ASN A 138 -6.54 -15.04 -14.80
N ASN A 139 -6.06 -13.96 -15.41
CA ASN A 139 -4.77 -13.95 -16.11
C ASN A 139 -3.58 -13.99 -15.13
N ALA A 140 -3.71 -13.36 -13.96
CA ALA A 140 -2.63 -13.31 -12.96
C ALA A 140 -2.56 -14.57 -12.07
N PHE A 141 -3.70 -15.06 -11.60
CA PHE A 141 -3.78 -16.11 -10.57
C PHE A 141 -4.59 -17.33 -10.98
N GLY A 142 -5.54 -17.20 -11.91
CA GLY A 142 -6.45 -18.29 -12.27
C GLY A 142 -7.24 -18.81 -11.06
N ASN A 143 -7.43 -20.13 -10.97
CA ASN A 143 -8.28 -20.75 -9.94
C ASN A 143 -7.52 -21.41 -8.77
N PHE A 144 -6.22 -21.64 -8.92
CA PHE A 144 -5.43 -22.50 -8.02
C PHE A 144 -4.27 -21.77 -7.33
N ILE A 145 -4.06 -20.50 -7.64
CA ILE A 145 -2.94 -19.70 -7.11
C ILE A 145 -3.51 -18.73 -6.10
N VAL A 146 -2.87 -18.64 -4.93
CA VAL A 146 -3.21 -17.62 -3.93
C VAL A 146 -2.78 -16.26 -4.48
N PRO A 147 -3.62 -15.21 -4.39
CA PRO A 147 -3.21 -13.87 -4.80
C PRO A 147 -1.90 -13.46 -4.11
N TYR A 148 -1.03 -12.81 -4.86
CA TYR A 148 0.25 -12.31 -4.37
C TYR A 148 0.53 -10.94 -4.98
N HIS A 149 1.43 -10.18 -4.35
CA HIS A 149 1.79 -8.85 -4.82
C HIS A 149 2.63 -8.92 -6.10
N HIS A 150 2.00 -8.72 -7.26
CA HIS A 150 2.69 -8.59 -8.54
C HIS A 150 2.90 -7.13 -8.97
N GLY A 151 2.33 -6.16 -8.26
CA GLY A 151 2.50 -4.73 -8.52
C GLY A 151 3.95 -4.22 -8.44
N PHE A 152 4.87 -5.02 -7.91
CA PHE A 152 6.31 -4.73 -7.86
C PHE A 152 7.06 -5.07 -9.16
N GLN A 153 6.43 -5.82 -10.06
CA GLN A 153 7.02 -6.24 -11.32
C GLN A 153 6.53 -5.35 -12.47
N SER A 154 7.37 -5.11 -13.46
CA SER A 154 6.96 -4.46 -14.70
C SER A 154 6.31 -5.48 -15.64
N ILE A 155 4.98 -5.58 -15.60
CA ILE A 155 4.23 -6.42 -16.54
C ILE A 155 3.84 -5.55 -17.77
N PRO A 156 3.96 -6.08 -19.00
CA PRO A 156 3.50 -5.36 -20.19
C PRO A 156 2.06 -4.87 -20.05
N GLY A 157 1.82 -3.60 -20.33
CA GLY A 157 0.50 -2.96 -20.22
C GLY A 157 0.18 -2.30 -18.86
N MET A 158 1.02 -2.49 -17.82
CA MET A 158 0.84 -1.78 -16.55
C MET A 158 1.35 -0.34 -16.63
N LYS A 159 0.68 0.58 -15.92
CA LYS A 159 1.17 1.95 -15.74
C LYS A 159 2.34 1.96 -14.75
N THR A 160 3.44 2.64 -15.10
CA THR A 160 4.62 2.77 -14.24
C THR A 160 4.30 3.38 -12.87
N VAL A 161 3.34 4.31 -12.80
CA VAL A 161 2.87 4.92 -11.54
C VAL A 161 2.34 3.87 -10.55
N GLY A 162 1.87 2.72 -11.06
CA GLY A 162 1.46 1.57 -10.28
C GLY A 162 2.51 1.09 -9.27
N PHE A 163 3.77 1.04 -9.69
CA PHE A 163 4.89 0.63 -8.85
C PHE A 163 5.07 1.56 -7.64
N ASN A 164 5.01 2.87 -7.88
CA ASN A 164 5.15 3.86 -6.83
C ASN A 164 3.95 3.79 -5.85
N ARG A 165 2.74 3.58 -6.37
CA ARG A 165 1.51 3.50 -5.57
C ARG A 165 1.43 2.23 -4.71
N ILE A 166 1.85 1.08 -5.22
CA ILE A 166 1.82 -0.15 -4.41
C ILE A 166 2.80 -0.06 -3.23
N LEU A 167 3.95 0.62 -3.38
CA LEU A 167 4.90 0.86 -2.28
C LEU A 167 4.37 1.84 -1.23
N GLU A 168 3.32 2.59 -1.55
CA GLU A 168 2.63 3.41 -0.56
C GLU A 168 1.65 2.59 0.30
N LEU A 169 1.01 1.58 -0.30
CA LEU A 169 0.09 0.64 0.36
C LEU A 169 0.84 -0.51 1.07
N TYR A 170 1.98 -0.93 0.54
CA TYR A 170 2.82 -1.99 1.08
C TYR A 170 4.06 -1.38 1.75
N ARG A 171 4.17 -1.53 3.07
CA ARG A 171 5.21 -0.90 3.91
C ARG A 171 6.13 -1.94 4.56
N GLY A 172 6.42 -3.02 3.85
CA GLY A 172 7.30 -4.10 4.29
C GLY A 172 6.62 -5.18 5.12
N CYS A 173 7.35 -6.28 5.36
CA CYS A 173 6.84 -7.51 5.96
C CYS A 173 6.41 -7.40 7.42
N GLY A 174 6.97 -6.43 8.16
CA GLY A 174 6.72 -6.21 9.58
C GLY A 174 5.55 -5.27 9.87
N ASN A 175 4.73 -4.95 8.86
CA ASN A 175 3.61 -4.03 8.99
C ASN A 175 2.29 -4.71 8.60
N SER A 176 1.19 -4.31 9.24
CA SER A 176 -0.17 -4.71 8.86
C SER A 176 -0.94 -3.51 8.33
N ASP A 177 -1.95 -3.75 7.50
CA ASP A 177 -2.72 -2.66 6.88
C ASP A 177 -3.48 -1.77 7.89
N ASN A 178 -3.78 -2.33 9.06
CA ASN A 178 -4.42 -1.62 10.17
C ASN A 178 -3.41 -0.93 11.10
N ALA A 179 -2.16 -1.41 11.18
CA ALA A 179 -1.10 -0.79 11.98
C ALA A 179 -0.45 0.42 11.30
N GLN A 180 -0.71 0.64 10.00
CA GLN A 180 -0.14 1.76 9.25
C GLN A 180 -0.54 3.13 9.81
N MET A 181 0.46 4.00 9.98
CA MET A 181 0.29 5.41 10.34
C MET A 181 -0.72 6.10 9.42
N GLY A 182 -1.69 6.84 9.95
CA GLY A 182 -2.80 7.45 9.19
C GLY A 182 -4.12 6.65 9.19
N ARG A 183 -4.13 5.48 9.87
CA ARG A 183 -5.31 4.68 10.21
C ARG A 183 -6.30 4.50 9.03
N LYS A 184 -7.47 5.13 9.13
CA LYS A 184 -8.68 4.91 8.32
C LYS A 184 -8.70 5.67 6.99
N ASN A 185 -7.75 6.57 6.79
CA ASN A 185 -7.68 7.40 5.59
C ASN A 185 -7.09 6.62 4.41
N SER A 186 -7.61 6.91 3.22
CA SER A 186 -7.01 6.44 1.98
C SER A 186 -5.62 7.03 1.80
N ARG A 187 -4.74 6.22 1.20
CA ARG A 187 -3.33 6.57 1.00
C ARG A 187 -3.13 7.29 -0.32
N LEU A 188 -3.93 6.93 -1.32
CA LEU A 188 -3.75 7.36 -2.68
C LEU A 188 -4.84 8.33 -3.16
N ARG A 189 -5.89 8.61 -2.38
CA ARG A 189 -7.06 9.42 -2.80
C ARG A 189 -6.66 10.68 -3.55
N THR A 190 -5.87 11.55 -2.93
CA THR A 190 -5.47 12.83 -3.54
C THR A 190 -4.65 12.61 -4.81
N LYS A 191 -3.72 11.66 -4.78
CA LYS A 191 -2.83 11.35 -5.91
C LYS A 191 -3.58 10.76 -7.09
N ILE A 192 -4.55 9.89 -6.84
CA ILE A 192 -5.37 9.28 -7.89
C ILE A 192 -6.36 10.29 -8.44
N SER A 193 -7.02 11.07 -7.58
CA SER A 193 -8.01 12.07 -7.98
C SER A 193 -7.39 13.16 -8.87
N LEU A 194 -6.16 13.57 -8.57
CA LEU A 194 -5.42 14.58 -9.35
C LEU A 194 -4.56 13.97 -10.47
N ASN A 195 -4.59 12.65 -10.64
CA ASN A 195 -3.70 11.90 -11.53
C ASN A 195 -2.21 12.28 -11.39
N LEU A 196 -1.77 12.49 -10.15
CA LEU A 196 -0.38 12.80 -9.81
C LEU A 196 0.41 11.53 -9.55
N ALA A 197 1.70 11.55 -9.91
CA ALA A 197 2.65 10.55 -9.46
C ALA A 197 2.95 10.71 -7.96
N ASN A 198 3.33 9.61 -7.31
CA ASN A 198 3.81 9.61 -5.94
C ASN A 198 5.30 9.22 -5.89
N GLY A 199 6.03 9.76 -4.91
CA GLY A 199 7.41 9.41 -4.65
C GLY A 199 7.53 8.12 -3.85
N ILE A 200 8.58 7.34 -4.11
CA ILE A 200 8.86 6.11 -3.36
C ILE A 200 9.54 6.48 -2.04
N LEU A 201 8.93 6.06 -0.93
CA LEU A 201 9.49 6.22 0.41
C LEU A 201 9.83 4.83 0.98
N PRO A 202 11.09 4.56 1.35
CA PRO A 202 11.47 3.26 1.91
C PRO A 202 10.80 3.02 3.27
N PRO A 203 10.47 1.77 3.63
CA PRO A 203 9.77 1.46 4.88
C PRO A 203 10.60 1.73 6.15
N THR A 204 11.94 1.69 6.05
CA THR A 204 12.87 1.81 7.19
C THR A 204 13.38 3.23 7.44
N SER A 205 12.98 4.24 6.65
CA SER A 205 13.45 5.61 6.89
C SER A 205 12.87 6.14 8.20
N ALA A 206 13.74 6.24 9.21
CA ALA A 206 13.48 6.87 10.48
C ALA A 206 13.10 8.36 10.26
N GLY A 207 11.81 8.64 10.05
CA GLY A 207 11.27 10.00 9.99
C GLY A 207 10.20 10.31 8.94
N THR A 208 9.90 9.45 7.97
CA THR A 208 8.97 9.77 6.84
C THR A 208 7.54 9.28 7.06
N GLY A 209 6.90 9.66 8.18
CA GLY A 209 5.46 9.42 8.34
C GLY A 209 4.65 10.42 7.52
N PHE A 210 4.07 9.99 6.38
CA PHE A 210 3.12 10.71 5.51
C PHE A 210 3.41 12.20 5.20
N VAL A 211 3.66 12.51 3.93
CA VAL A 211 3.58 13.90 3.44
C VAL A 211 2.11 14.31 3.57
N SER A 212 1.77 15.12 4.57
CA SER A 212 0.58 15.95 4.45
C SER A 212 0.93 17.00 3.39
N GLU A 213 0.44 16.81 2.17
CA GLU A 213 0.28 17.91 1.22
C GLU A 213 -0.82 18.84 1.73
N ALA A 214 -0.59 19.46 2.89
CA ALA A 214 -1.12 20.79 3.06
C ALA A 214 -0.36 21.66 2.05
N PRO A 215 -1.03 22.51 1.26
CA PRO A 215 -0.34 23.47 0.41
C PRO A 215 0.31 24.48 1.35
N THR A 216 1.54 24.20 1.80
CA THR A 216 2.33 25.18 2.54
C THR A 216 2.86 26.16 1.51
N LEU A 217 2.13 27.28 1.39
CA LEU A 217 2.37 28.45 0.54
C LEU A 217 3.68 29.20 0.90
N ILE A 218 4.81 28.51 0.93
CA ILE A 218 6.13 29.13 1.11
C ILE A 218 7.03 28.70 -0.04
N SER A 219 6.68 29.13 -1.25
CA SER A 219 7.61 29.14 -2.38
C SER A 219 8.40 30.44 -2.34
N SER A 220 9.70 30.34 -2.14
CA SER A 220 10.59 31.48 -2.38
C SER A 220 10.69 31.74 -3.90
N ALA A 221 10.70 33.01 -4.31
CA ALA A 221 10.79 33.40 -5.72
C ALA A 221 12.08 32.86 -6.34
N ALA A 222 11.98 32.26 -7.54
CA ALA A 222 13.12 31.80 -8.30
C ALA A 222 13.94 33.00 -8.78
N LYS A 223 15.07 33.25 -8.11
CA LYS A 223 16.19 34.02 -8.66
C LYS A 223 17.36 33.04 -8.71
N GLY A 224 17.90 32.77 -9.91
CA GLY A 224 19.04 31.86 -10.10
C GLY A 224 18.77 30.61 -10.92
N ASP A 225 19.71 29.64 -10.83
CA ASP A 225 19.61 28.29 -11.40
C ASP A 225 18.22 27.70 -11.14
N GLY A 226 17.47 27.39 -12.21
CA GLY A 226 16.03 27.11 -12.17
C GLY A 226 15.64 25.79 -11.48
N ARG A 227 16.63 25.07 -10.93
CA ARG A 227 16.44 23.82 -10.19
C ARG A 227 15.86 24.11 -8.82
N MET A 228 14.60 23.71 -8.63
CA MET A 228 13.91 23.80 -7.36
C MET A 228 14.10 22.48 -6.58
N PHE A 229 14.25 22.59 -5.27
CA PHE A 229 14.35 21.45 -4.37
C PHE A 229 13.27 21.52 -3.31
N VAL A 230 12.64 20.39 -3.05
CA VAL A 230 11.77 20.18 -1.90
C VAL A 230 12.59 19.52 -0.80
N VAL A 231 12.76 20.23 0.31
CA VAL A 231 13.45 19.77 1.51
C VAL A 231 12.41 19.45 2.58
N GLU A 232 12.34 18.19 2.99
CA GLU A 232 11.52 17.77 4.12
C GLU A 232 12.36 17.69 5.39
N ALA A 233 11.91 18.33 6.46
CA ALA A 233 12.60 18.33 7.74
C ALA A 233 11.65 18.09 8.91
N ILE A 234 12.14 17.41 9.93
CA ILE A 234 11.50 17.30 11.24
C ILE A 234 12.09 18.39 12.12
N ALA A 235 11.29 19.41 12.43
CA ALA A 235 11.59 20.45 13.39
C ALA A 235 11.17 20.02 14.81
N GLY A 236 12.03 20.33 15.78
CA GLY A 236 11.81 20.02 17.19
C GLY A 236 12.68 18.86 17.66
N LYS A 237 13.45 19.12 18.72
CA LYS A 237 14.20 18.13 19.50
C LYS A 237 13.60 18.12 20.91
N ILE A 238 13.68 16.99 21.61
CA ILE A 238 13.43 16.94 23.05
C ILE A 238 14.33 18.00 23.72
N GLY A 239 13.72 19.04 24.32
CA GLY A 239 14.41 20.16 24.97
C GLY A 239 14.58 21.45 24.15
N SER A 240 14.00 21.59 22.94
CA SER A 240 14.08 22.86 22.21
C SER A 240 13.12 23.92 22.76
N GLN A 241 13.61 25.12 23.05
CA GLN A 241 12.81 26.25 23.55
C GLN A 241 11.85 26.85 22.50
N ALA A 242 12.07 26.58 21.21
CA ALA A 242 11.18 27.07 20.15
C ALA A 242 9.92 26.20 20.06
N ALA A 243 8.76 26.79 20.32
CA ALA A 243 7.47 26.14 20.15
C ALA A 243 7.21 25.86 18.66
N VAL A 244 7.38 24.61 18.24
CA VAL A 244 7.10 24.20 16.86
C VAL A 244 5.64 23.73 16.76
N ARG A 245 4.79 24.46 16.04
CA ARG A 245 3.37 24.11 15.85
C ARG A 245 3.15 22.82 15.06
N ARG A 246 4.07 22.47 14.15
CA ARG A 246 4.06 21.21 13.38
C ARG A 246 5.47 20.66 13.30
N SER A 247 5.69 19.46 13.85
CA SER A 247 7.00 18.82 13.87
C SER A 247 7.54 18.53 12.47
N ARG A 248 6.69 18.24 11.48
CA ARG A 248 7.12 18.03 10.09
C ARG A 248 6.90 19.31 9.27
N GLN A 249 7.93 19.73 8.55
CA GLN A 249 7.94 20.93 7.69
C GLN A 249 8.52 20.60 6.31
N THR A 250 7.98 21.24 5.27
CA THR A 250 8.42 21.08 3.88
C THR A 250 8.77 22.45 3.32
N TYR A 251 9.97 22.56 2.74
CA TYR A 251 10.52 23.80 2.20
C TYR A 251 10.75 23.64 0.70
N THR A 252 10.28 24.60 -0.12
CA THR A 252 10.56 24.62 -1.55
C THR A 252 11.55 25.74 -1.85
N VAL A 253 12.75 25.38 -2.27
CA VAL A 253 13.94 26.24 -2.24
C VAL A 253 14.72 26.13 -3.57
N PRO A 254 15.14 27.25 -4.19
CA PRO A 254 16.05 27.21 -5.34
C PRO A 254 17.45 26.72 -4.93
N TYR A 255 18.21 26.16 -5.88
CA TYR A 255 19.55 25.60 -5.63
C TYR A 255 20.46 26.55 -4.82
N GLU A 256 20.47 27.83 -5.16
CA GLU A 256 21.32 28.85 -4.51
C GLU A 256 21.05 29.00 -3.01
N ARG A 257 19.81 28.77 -2.58
CA ARG A 257 19.39 28.89 -1.16
C ARG A 257 19.39 27.55 -0.42
N LEU A 258 19.68 26.44 -1.10
CA LEU A 258 19.66 25.11 -0.49
C LEU A 258 20.64 25.03 0.69
N SER A 259 21.87 25.52 0.51
CA SER A 259 22.89 25.54 1.58
C SER A 259 22.45 26.36 2.79
N ALA A 260 21.86 27.54 2.56
CA ALA A 260 21.38 28.41 3.64
C ALA A 260 20.24 27.76 4.44
N ILE A 261 19.25 27.18 3.75
CA ILE A 261 18.12 26.49 4.39
C ILE A 261 18.60 25.23 5.14
N TYR A 262 19.55 24.48 4.56
CA TYR A 262 20.17 23.33 5.22
C TYR A 262 20.77 23.72 6.57
N GLN A 263 21.59 24.78 6.59
CA GLN A 263 22.18 25.29 7.84
C GLN A 263 21.12 25.80 8.82
N GLU A 264 20.08 26.49 8.36
CA GLU A 264 19.00 27.00 9.20
C GLU A 264 18.23 25.88 9.91
N ILE A 265 17.91 24.80 9.19
CA ILE A 265 17.24 23.62 9.74
C ILE A 265 18.09 23.00 10.85
N HIS A 266 19.40 22.81 10.61
CA HIS A 266 20.31 22.26 11.60
C HIS A 266 20.51 23.18 12.82
N LYS A 267 20.59 24.50 12.61
CA LYS A 267 20.67 25.49 13.71
C LYS A 267 19.43 25.46 14.61
N ARG A 268 18.24 25.23 14.03
CA ARG A 268 17.00 25.02 14.77
C ARG A 268 16.90 23.64 15.43
N GLY A 269 17.91 22.78 15.26
CA GLY A 269 17.92 21.42 15.79
C GLY A 269 17.01 20.46 15.04
N GLY A 270 16.59 20.81 13.82
CA GLY A 270 15.79 19.94 12.97
C GLY A 270 16.63 18.87 12.26
N LYS A 271 15.99 17.75 11.91
CA LYS A 271 16.60 16.65 11.13
C LYS A 271 16.00 16.63 9.74
N ILE A 272 16.84 16.70 8.71
CA ILE A 272 16.41 16.58 7.32
C ILE A 272 16.08 15.12 7.01
N VAL A 273 14.95 14.93 6.33
CA VAL A 273 14.35 13.64 6.02
C VAL A 273 14.56 13.27 4.55
N SER A 274 14.29 14.20 3.64
CA SER A 274 14.46 13.99 2.20
C SER A 274 14.77 15.32 1.49
N ILE A 275 15.51 15.23 0.38
CA ILE A 275 15.74 16.35 -0.56
C ILE A 275 15.50 15.79 -1.95
N SER A 276 14.49 16.31 -2.65
CA SER A 276 14.16 15.92 -4.02
C SER A 276 14.10 17.14 -4.93
N GLN A 277 14.67 17.03 -6.13
CA GLN A 277 14.50 18.04 -7.17
C GLN A 277 13.05 17.98 -7.70
N VAL A 278 12.44 19.15 -7.89
CA VAL A 278 11.13 19.34 -8.53
C VAL A 278 11.30 19.52 -10.03
#